data_AF-A0A942JCI4-F1
#
_entry.id   AF-A0A942JCI4-F1
#
_cell.length_a   1.000
_cell.length_b   1.000
_cell.length_c   1.000
_cell.angle_alpha   90.00
_cell.angle_beta   90.00
_cell.angle_gamma   90.00
#
_symmetry.space_group_name_H-M   'P 1'
#
loop_
_entity.id
_entity.type
_entity.pdbx_description
1 polymer ?
#
loop_
_entity_poly.entity_id
_entity_poly.type
_entity_poly.pdbx_seq_one_letter_code
_entity_poly.pdbx_strand_id
1 'polypeptide(L)'
;IPPGKLGRLGVAENTDEVHNIVVCTLCSCYPHDLLGNPPWWYRTDGYKQRIVTEPRATIRDMFDLDLADDVQVRVHDSTSDVRWMVLPQRPAGTEGMSEDELAALVTAESLVGAEVLRAPAR
;
A
#
# COMPACT_ATOMS: atom_id res chain seq x y z
N ILE A 1 7.07 -20.28 -7.69
CA ILE A 1 6.29 -19.70 -8.81
C ILE A 1 7.28 -19.49 -9.95
N PRO A 2 7.07 -20.07 -11.15
CA PRO A 2 7.98 -19.86 -12.28
C PRO A 2 8.10 -18.36 -12.58
N PRO A 3 9.25 -17.88 -13.06
CA PRO A 3 9.36 -16.51 -13.57
C PRO A 3 8.23 -16.23 -14.57
N GLY A 4 7.49 -15.12 -14.41
CA GLY A 4 6.43 -14.70 -15.34
C GLY A 4 5.03 -15.29 -15.12
N LYS A 5 4.75 -15.94 -13.99
CA LYS A 5 3.37 -16.18 -13.54
C LYS A 5 3.08 -15.36 -12.29
N LEU A 6 2.07 -14.50 -12.36
CA LEU A 6 1.54 -13.85 -11.17
C LEU A 6 1.05 -14.93 -10.19
N GLY A 7 1.54 -14.90 -8.95
CA GLY A 7 0.96 -15.69 -7.86
C GLY A 7 -0.49 -15.28 -7.57
N ARG A 8 -1.10 -15.83 -6.52
CA ARG A 8 -2.41 -15.32 -6.08
C ARG A 8 -2.25 -13.87 -5.64
N LEU A 9 -3.05 -12.97 -6.21
CA LEU A 9 -3.08 -11.56 -5.83
C LEU A 9 -4.30 -11.30 -4.95
N GLY A 10 -4.08 -10.77 -3.75
CA GLY A 10 -5.11 -10.14 -2.93
C GLY A 10 -5.12 -8.63 -3.16
N VAL A 11 -6.30 -8.05 -3.30
CA VAL A 11 -6.48 -6.60 -3.39
C VAL A 11 -7.19 -6.13 -2.13
N ALA A 12 -6.57 -5.21 -1.39
CA ALA A 12 -7.08 -4.68 -0.13
C ALA A 12 -7.56 -3.23 -0.34
N GLU A 13 -8.87 -3.02 -0.30
CA GLU A 13 -9.49 -1.72 -0.54
C GLU A 13 -9.43 -0.82 0.69
N ASN A 14 -8.92 0.40 0.50
CA ASN A 14 -9.02 1.48 1.48
C ASN A 14 -10.40 2.14 1.40
N THR A 15 -10.93 2.49 2.57
CA THR A 15 -12.23 3.16 2.74
C THR A 15 -12.09 4.26 3.80
N ASP A 16 -13.17 5.01 4.04
CA ASP A 16 -13.21 6.00 5.13
C ASP A 16 -12.94 5.39 6.51
N GLU A 17 -13.17 4.09 6.69
CA GLU A 17 -13.04 3.39 7.97
C GLU A 17 -11.80 2.48 8.06
N VAL A 18 -11.12 2.21 6.93
CA VAL A 18 -10.05 1.21 6.85
C VAL A 18 -8.91 1.69 5.96
N HIS A 19 -7.70 1.67 6.51
CA HIS A 19 -6.44 1.84 5.76
C HIS A 19 -5.63 0.54 5.80
N ASN A 20 -5.24 0.06 4.62
CA ASN A 20 -4.45 -1.16 4.47
C ASN A 20 -2.99 -0.80 4.21
N ILE A 21 -2.07 -1.64 4.72
CA ILE A 21 -0.64 -1.55 4.41
C ILE A 21 -0.02 -2.94 4.26
N VAL A 22 0.90 -3.10 3.31
CA VAL A 22 1.48 -4.41 2.94
C VAL A 22 2.92 -4.54 3.45
N VAL A 23 3.30 -5.74 3.91
CA VAL A 23 4.66 -6.09 4.33
C VAL A 23 5.00 -7.54 3.93
N CYS A 24 6.30 -7.89 3.87
CA CYS A 24 6.75 -9.28 4.09
C CYS A 24 7.70 -9.27 5.29
N THR A 25 7.23 -9.69 6.46
CA THR A 25 8.06 -9.69 7.67
C THR A 25 9.27 -10.60 7.56
N LEU A 26 9.15 -11.70 6.80
CA LEU A 26 10.20 -12.69 6.61
C LEU A 26 11.27 -12.27 5.58
N CYS A 27 10.97 -11.31 4.71
CA CYS A 27 11.66 -11.20 3.44
C CYS A 27 11.45 -9.83 2.76
N SER A 28 10.96 -9.85 1.52
CA SER A 28 10.53 -8.71 0.73
C SER A 28 9.54 -9.15 -0.38
N CYS A 29 8.68 -10.12 -0.10
CA CYS A 29 7.67 -10.60 -1.06
C CYS A 29 6.81 -9.44 -1.54
N TYR A 30 6.70 -9.31 -2.86
CA TYR A 30 6.12 -8.16 -3.55
C TYR A 30 5.49 -8.59 -4.88
N PRO A 31 4.39 -7.97 -5.35
CA PRO A 31 3.76 -8.27 -6.63
C PRO A 31 4.57 -7.69 -7.80
N HIS A 32 5.75 -8.26 -8.07
CA HIS A 32 6.73 -7.71 -9.01
C HIS A 32 6.23 -7.50 -10.43
N ASP A 33 5.43 -8.41 -10.99
CA ASP A 33 4.96 -8.28 -12.37
C ASP A 33 3.95 -7.13 -12.54
N LEU A 34 3.36 -6.62 -11.45
CA LEU A 34 2.46 -5.46 -11.47
C LEU A 34 3.13 -4.17 -11.03
N LEU A 35 3.89 -4.22 -9.94
CA LEU A 35 4.42 -3.03 -9.27
C LEU A 35 5.93 -2.81 -9.46
N GLY A 36 6.60 -3.68 -10.20
CA GLY A 36 8.04 -3.62 -10.42
C GLY A 36 8.86 -4.03 -9.19
N ASN A 37 9.90 -3.27 -8.87
CA ASN A 37 10.74 -3.56 -7.71
C ASN A 37 10.19 -2.88 -6.45
N PRO A 38 10.25 -3.55 -5.28
CA PRO A 38 9.83 -2.93 -4.03
C PRO A 38 10.72 -1.71 -3.73
N PRO A 39 10.16 -0.66 -3.11
CA PRO A 39 10.93 0.45 -2.58
C PRO A 39 12.05 -0.02 -1.65
N TRP A 40 13.12 0.76 -1.52
CA TRP A 40 14.28 0.38 -0.69
C TRP A 40 13.89 0.18 0.77
N TRP A 41 12.98 1.01 1.30
CA TRP A 41 12.55 1.01 2.69
C TRP A 41 11.75 -0.25 3.04
N TYR A 42 11.02 -0.84 2.07
CA TYR A 42 10.22 -2.06 2.25
C TYR A 42 11.06 -3.27 2.67
N ARG A 43 12.36 -3.25 2.34
CA ARG A 43 13.33 -4.30 2.65
C ARG A 43 14.02 -4.11 3.98
N THR A 44 13.79 -3.00 4.69
CA THR A 44 14.47 -2.70 5.95
C THR A 44 13.87 -3.50 7.11
N ASP A 45 14.72 -3.93 8.05
CA ASP A 45 14.24 -4.67 9.22
C ASP A 45 13.40 -3.78 10.15
N GLY A 46 13.72 -2.48 10.20
CA GLY A 46 12.94 -1.49 10.96
C GLY A 46 11.48 -1.41 10.50
N TYR A 47 11.25 -1.35 9.19
CA TYR A 47 9.88 -1.41 8.65
C TYR A 47 9.21 -2.75 8.99
N LYS A 48 9.86 -3.87 8.65
CA LYS A 48 9.29 -5.22 8.80
C LYS A 48 8.88 -5.54 10.24
N GLN A 49 9.69 -5.14 11.21
CA GLN A 49 9.42 -5.44 12.61
C GLN A 49 8.37 -4.50 13.20
N ARG A 50 8.50 -3.19 12.93
CA ARG A 50 7.66 -2.19 13.60
C ARG A 50 6.25 -2.11 13.01
N ILE A 51 6.08 -2.34 11.71
CA ILE A 51 4.77 -2.18 11.07
C ILE A 51 3.72 -3.16 11.60
N VAL A 52 4.11 -4.35 12.05
CA VAL A 52 3.20 -5.35 12.61
C VAL A 52 2.91 -5.16 14.11
N THR A 53 3.75 -4.41 14.84
CA THR A 53 3.58 -4.16 16.28
C THR A 53 2.97 -2.79 16.56
N GLU A 54 3.37 -1.77 15.80
CA GLU A 54 2.96 -0.38 15.94
C GLU A 54 2.57 0.22 14.57
N PRO A 55 1.54 -0.32 13.89
CA PRO A 55 1.23 0.05 12.51
C PRO A 55 0.97 1.55 12.34
N ARG A 56 0.10 2.13 13.16
CA ARG A 56 -0.26 3.56 13.08
C ARG A 56 0.94 4.48 13.34
N ALA A 57 1.77 4.16 14.34
CA ALA A 57 2.95 4.97 14.63
C ALA A 57 4.00 4.83 13.52
N THR A 58 4.16 3.63 12.95
CA THR A 58 5.10 3.39 11.85
C THR A 58 4.73 4.19 10.61
N ILE A 59 3.47 4.17 10.17
CA ILE A 59 3.05 4.91 8.97
C ILE A 59 3.14 6.43 9.15
N ARG A 60 2.82 6.93 10.35
CA ARG A 60 2.99 8.35 10.68
C ARG A 60 4.46 8.76 10.62
N ASP A 61 5.33 8.01 11.29
CA ASP A 61 6.73 8.40 11.44
C ASP A 61 7.55 8.19 10.14
N MET A 62 7.24 7.16 9.34
CA MET A 62 7.98 6.82 8.13
C MET A 62 7.46 7.50 6.87
N PHE A 63 6.15 7.73 6.78
CA PHE A 63 5.48 8.17 5.56
C PHE A 63 4.72 9.49 5.71
N ASP A 64 4.78 10.12 6.90
CA ASP A 64 4.04 11.35 7.20
C ASP A 64 2.52 11.18 7.00
N LEU A 65 2.02 9.97 7.29
CA LEU A 65 0.61 9.61 7.18
C LEU A 65 -0.05 9.58 8.55
N ASP A 66 -0.63 10.71 8.93
CA ASP A 66 -1.42 10.83 10.16
C ASP A 66 -2.89 10.49 9.88
N LEU A 67 -3.26 9.24 10.18
CA LEU A 67 -4.62 8.74 10.00
C LEU A 67 -5.45 9.02 11.25
N ALA A 68 -6.72 9.41 11.06
CA ALA A 68 -7.66 9.62 12.15
C ALA A 68 -7.80 8.37 13.04
N ASP A 69 -8.05 8.58 14.34
CA ASP A 69 -8.01 7.54 15.37
C ASP A 69 -9.04 6.42 15.12
N ASP A 70 -10.17 6.75 14.50
CA ASP A 70 -11.27 5.87 14.14
C ASP A 70 -11.01 5.02 12.89
N VAL A 71 -10.04 5.39 12.06
CA VAL A 71 -9.65 4.60 10.87
C VAL A 71 -8.87 3.36 11.30
N GLN A 72 -9.38 2.16 11.01
CA GLN A 72 -8.68 0.92 11.31
C GLN A 72 -7.48 0.73 10.38
N VAL A 73 -6.28 0.51 10.96
CA VAL A 73 -5.10 0.11 10.17
C VAL A 73 -5.01 -1.42 10.09
N ARG A 74 -5.04 -1.97 8.87
CA ARG A 74 -4.91 -3.41 8.60
C ARG A 74 -3.58 -3.71 7.92
N VAL A 75 -2.78 -4.56 8.54
CA VAL A 75 -1.48 -4.98 8.00
C VAL A 75 -1.63 -6.31 7.28
N HIS A 76 -1.22 -6.36 6.01
CA HIS A 76 -1.22 -7.57 5.18
C HIS A 76 0.19 -8.10 5.03
N ASP A 77 0.50 -9.17 5.77
CA ASP A 77 1.81 -9.81 5.74
C ASP A 77 1.88 -10.93 4.69
N SER A 78 2.72 -10.72 3.67
CA SER A 78 2.90 -11.59 2.51
C SER A 78 3.81 -12.79 2.81
N THR A 79 3.41 -13.62 3.78
CA THR A 79 4.19 -14.80 4.26
C THR A 79 3.96 -16.08 3.47
N SER A 80 2.96 -16.11 2.57
CA SER A 80 2.56 -17.27 1.79
C SER A 80 2.76 -17.06 0.28
N ASP A 81 2.04 -17.82 -0.56
CA ASP A 81 2.01 -17.67 -2.01
C ASP A 81 1.08 -16.56 -2.50
N VAL A 82 0.44 -15.83 -1.57
CA VAL A 82 -0.35 -14.62 -1.86
C VAL A 82 0.55 -13.38 -1.87
N ARG A 83 0.32 -12.49 -2.84
CA ARG A 83 0.86 -11.12 -2.85
C ARG A 83 -0.29 -10.15 -2.67
N TRP A 84 -0.06 -9.12 -1.88
CA TRP A 84 -1.07 -8.08 -1.64
C TRP A 84 -0.75 -6.81 -2.41
N MET A 85 -1.80 -6.13 -2.84
CA MET A 85 -1.78 -4.78 -3.37
C MET A 85 -2.92 -4.00 -2.72
N VAL A 86 -2.66 -2.76 -2.35
CA VAL A 86 -3.69 -1.85 -1.85
C VAL A 86 -4.44 -1.24 -3.04
N LEU A 87 -5.76 -1.20 -2.97
CA LEU A 87 -6.58 -0.32 -3.81
C LEU A 87 -6.79 0.98 -3.03
N PRO A 88 -6.05 2.06 -3.36
CA PRO A 88 -6.18 3.31 -2.64
C PRO A 88 -7.54 3.94 -2.88
N GLN A 89 -8.02 4.68 -1.89
CA GLN A 89 -9.28 5.41 -1.99
C GLN A 89 -9.15 6.53 -3.03
N ARG A 90 -10.17 6.68 -3.87
CA ARG A 90 -10.24 7.77 -4.85
C ARG A 90 -10.27 9.12 -4.11
N PRO A 91 -9.37 10.06 -4.43
CA PRO A 91 -9.37 11.37 -3.78
C PRO A 91 -10.56 12.22 -4.25
N ALA A 92 -11.08 13.03 -3.35
CA ALA A 92 -12.14 14.00 -3.67
C ALA A 92 -11.70 15.01 -4.74
N GLY A 93 -12.65 15.57 -5.50
CA GLY A 93 -12.37 16.56 -6.53
C GLY A 93 -11.86 15.95 -7.84
N THR A 94 -11.95 14.63 -7.98
CA THR A 94 -11.57 13.89 -9.20
C THR A 94 -12.77 13.39 -9.98
N GLU A 95 -14.00 13.78 -9.65
CA GLU A 95 -15.26 13.20 -10.15
C GLU A 95 -15.36 13.22 -11.68
N GLY A 96 -14.79 14.26 -12.32
CA GLY A 96 -14.78 14.44 -13.77
C GLY A 96 -13.55 13.91 -14.51
N MET A 97 -12.58 13.32 -13.79
CA MET A 97 -11.36 12.78 -14.41
C MET A 97 -11.67 11.47 -15.17
N SER A 98 -11.01 11.31 -16.31
CA SER A 98 -10.96 10.07 -17.07
C SER A 98 -10.16 8.98 -16.33
N GLU A 99 -10.24 7.75 -16.83
CA GLU A 99 -9.47 6.62 -16.31
C GLU A 99 -7.96 6.88 -16.36
N ASP A 100 -7.44 7.38 -17.48
CA ASP A 100 -6.01 7.68 -17.65
C ASP A 100 -5.54 8.75 -16.67
N GLU A 101 -6.37 9.77 -16.44
CA GLU A 101 -6.08 10.83 -15.49
C GLU A 101 -6.09 10.32 -14.04
N LEU A 102 -7.02 9.43 -13.68
CA LEU A 102 -7.04 8.79 -12.36
C LEU A 102 -5.85 7.86 -12.17
N ALA A 103 -5.50 7.08 -13.20
CA ALA A 103 -4.35 6.18 -13.17
C ALA A 103 -3.04 6.95 -12.95
N ALA A 104 -2.93 8.17 -13.50
CA ALA A 104 -1.77 9.04 -13.30
C ALA A 104 -1.59 9.52 -11.85
N LEU A 105 -2.62 9.45 -11.01
CA LEU A 105 -2.50 9.75 -9.58
C LEU A 105 -1.90 8.59 -8.78
N VAL A 106 -2.02 7.36 -9.28
CA VAL A 106 -1.65 6.15 -8.54
C VAL A 106 -0.13 5.97 -8.54
N THR A 107 0.45 5.88 -7.35
CA THR A 107 1.89 5.65 -7.14
C THR A 107 2.15 4.22 -6.63
N ALA A 108 3.38 3.73 -6.80
CA ALA A 108 3.78 2.46 -6.19
C ALA A 108 3.63 2.48 -4.65
N GLU A 109 3.89 3.63 -4.02
CA GLU A 109 3.72 3.83 -2.58
C GLU A 109 2.24 3.68 -2.16
N SER A 110 1.32 4.25 -2.94
CA SER A 110 -0.13 4.13 -2.70
C SER A 110 -0.63 2.69 -2.84
N LEU A 111 -0.04 1.91 -3.75
CA LEU A 111 -0.36 0.49 -3.97
C LEU A 111 0.23 -0.44 -2.91
N VAL A 112 1.12 0.07 -2.05
CA VAL A 112 1.62 -0.62 -0.84
C VAL A 112 0.88 -0.16 0.42
N GLY A 113 0.20 0.99 0.38
CA GLY A 113 -0.43 1.64 1.53
C GLY A 113 0.49 2.58 2.30
N ALA A 114 1.61 2.98 1.70
CA ALA A 114 2.57 3.94 2.23
C ALA A 114 2.27 5.38 1.78
N GLU A 115 1.22 5.59 0.98
CA GLU A 115 0.74 6.91 0.56
C GLU A 115 -0.80 6.89 0.47
N VAL A 116 -1.45 8.02 0.78
CA VAL A 116 -2.85 8.28 0.43
C VAL A 116 -2.87 9.21 -0.77
N LEU A 117 -3.70 8.91 -1.77
CA LEU A 117 -3.82 9.73 -2.97
C LEU A 117 -4.29 11.14 -2.60
N ARG A 118 -3.58 12.15 -3.10
CA ARG A 118 -3.92 13.54 -2.89
C ARG A 118 -4.81 14.03 -4.03
N ALA A 119 -5.80 14.85 -3.69
CA ALA A 119 -6.55 15.59 -4.69
C ALA A 119 -5.58 16.47 -5.51
N PRO A 120 -5.79 16.63 -6.83
CA PRO A 120 -5.02 17.57 -7.63
C PRO A 120 -5.07 18.97 -7.00
N ALA A 121 -3.95 19.67 -6.98
CA ALA A 121 -3.93 21.07 -6.60
C ALA A 121 -4.83 21.85 -7.59
N ARG A 122 -5.77 22.64 -7.05
CA ARG A 122 -6.63 23.52 -7.84
C ARG A 122 -5.86 24.65 -8.51
#